data_AF-I3UCK5-F1
#
_entry.id   AF-I3UCK5-F1
#
_cell.length_a   1.000
_cell.length_b   1.000
_cell.length_c   1.000
_cell.angle_alpha   90.00
_cell.angle_beta   90.00
_cell.angle_gamma   90.00
#
_symmetry.space_group_name_H-M   'P 1'
#
loop_
_entity.id
_entity.type
_entity.pdbx_description
1 polymer ?
#
loop_
_entity_poly.entity_id
_entity_poly.type
_entity_poly.pdbx_seq_one_letter_code
_entity_poly.pdbx_strand_id
1 'polypeptide(L)'
;MKTIFYIATVAALAGCASSNPSLQTQSNVDLNKYAGTWYEQARLPNSFQRDCASDVRADYSVQPGNTIKVVNQCKQKDGSEKTAQAEGRLAANDTAPDFSKLQVRFAPKWMSWLPMVWGDY
;
A
#
# COMPACT_ATOMS: atom_id res chain seq x y z
N MET A 1 37.38 23.20 19.30
CA MET A 1 36.51 23.94 18.36
C MET A 1 35.92 23.07 17.26
N LYS A 2 36.66 22.14 16.63
CA LYS A 2 36.09 21.20 15.63
C LYS A 2 35.00 20.25 16.20
N THR A 3 35.10 19.87 17.46
CA THR A 3 34.15 18.96 18.14
C THR A 3 32.76 19.54 18.38
N ILE A 4 32.63 20.87 18.46
CA ILE A 4 31.33 21.54 18.67
C ILE A 4 30.51 21.56 17.37
N PHE A 5 31.17 21.59 16.20
CA PHE A 5 30.51 21.56 14.90
C PHE A 5 29.84 20.21 14.59
N TYR A 6 30.37 19.08 15.09
CA TYR A 6 29.79 17.76 14.83
C TYR A 6 28.48 17.50 15.59
N ILE A 7 28.30 18.11 16.77
CA ILE A 7 27.10 17.91 17.60
C ILE A 7 25.89 18.65 17.00
N ALA A 8 26.11 19.81 16.39
CA ALA A 8 25.05 20.60 15.78
C ALA A 8 24.44 19.93 14.53
N THR A 9 25.20 19.11 13.79
CA THR A 9 24.71 18.44 12.57
C THR A 9 23.80 17.25 12.87
N VAL A 10 23.98 16.56 14.01
CA VAL A 10 23.14 15.42 14.41
C VAL A 10 21.79 15.89 14.97
N ALA A 11 21.76 17.02 15.68
CA ALA A 11 20.51 17.57 16.23
C ALA A 11 19.54 18.08 15.16
N ALA A 12 20.05 18.55 14.01
CA ALA A 12 19.23 19.02 12.89
C ALA A 12 18.46 17.88 12.16
N LEU A 13 18.88 16.62 12.32
CA LEU A 13 18.21 15.46 11.70
C LEU A 13 17.06 14.90 12.55
N ALA A 14 16.97 15.27 13.84
CA ALA A 14 15.90 14.80 14.73
C ALA A 14 14.58 15.59 14.59
N GLY A 15 14.61 16.77 13.96
CA GLY A 15 13.44 17.65 13.82
C GLY A 15 12.37 17.16 12.83
N CYS A 16 12.65 16.11 12.05
CA CYS A 16 11.73 15.55 11.06
C CYS A 16 11.07 14.24 11.51
N ALA A 17 11.31 13.77 12.74
CA ALA A 17 10.65 12.59 13.28
C ALA A 17 9.22 12.95 13.72
N SER A 18 8.34 13.26 12.76
CA SER A 18 6.91 13.40 13.01
C SER A 18 6.30 12.01 13.20
N SER A 19 6.01 11.64 14.45
CA SER A 19 5.16 10.49 14.74
C SER A 19 3.71 10.87 14.40
N ASN A 20 3.28 10.59 13.17
CA ASN A 20 1.87 10.70 12.85
C ASN A 20 1.10 9.71 13.74
N PRO A 21 -0.03 10.11 14.33
CA PRO A 21 -0.86 9.18 15.08
C PRO A 21 -1.31 8.05 14.14
N SER A 22 -1.40 6.83 14.68
CA SER A 22 -1.94 5.70 13.95
C SER A 22 -3.35 6.01 13.47
N LEU A 23 -3.63 5.76 12.20
CA LEU A 23 -4.99 5.90 11.66
C LEU A 23 -5.90 4.86 12.30
N GLN A 24 -7.13 5.26 12.60
CA GLN A 24 -8.15 4.33 13.06
C GLN A 24 -8.61 3.46 11.89
N THR A 25 -8.64 2.14 12.09
CA THR A 25 -9.10 1.18 11.09
C THR A 25 -10.44 0.56 11.49
N GLN A 26 -11.15 0.03 10.49
CA GLN A 26 -12.42 -0.66 10.72
C GLN A 26 -12.17 -1.98 11.45
N SER A 27 -12.91 -2.25 12.52
CA SER A 27 -12.82 -3.53 13.21
C SER A 27 -13.53 -4.65 12.46
N ASN A 28 -13.01 -5.87 12.59
CA ASN A 28 -13.62 -7.11 12.10
C ASN A 28 -13.91 -7.12 10.60
N VAL A 29 -12.95 -6.67 9.78
CA VAL A 29 -13.05 -6.76 8.32
C VAL A 29 -13.17 -8.23 7.88
N ASP A 30 -14.24 -8.55 7.16
CA ASP A 30 -14.47 -9.85 6.54
C ASP A 30 -14.02 -9.79 5.07
N LEU A 31 -12.92 -10.47 4.76
CA LEU A 31 -12.34 -10.47 3.41
C LEU A 31 -13.29 -11.01 2.34
N ASN A 32 -14.18 -11.95 2.68
CA ASN A 32 -15.12 -12.49 1.70
C ASN A 32 -16.18 -11.46 1.31
N LYS A 33 -16.57 -10.58 2.24
CA LYS A 33 -17.47 -9.45 1.96
C LYS A 33 -16.76 -8.31 1.27
N TYR A 34 -15.47 -8.14 1.53
CA TYR A 34 -14.65 -7.10 0.90
C TYR A 34 -14.28 -7.45 -0.56
N ALA A 35 -14.18 -8.74 -0.88
CA ALA A 35 -13.86 -9.23 -2.21
C ALA A 35 -14.88 -8.76 -3.27
N GLY A 36 -14.40 -8.59 -4.50
CA GLY A 36 -15.18 -8.07 -5.62
C GLY A 36 -14.55 -6.85 -6.26
N THR A 37 -15.31 -6.20 -7.14
CA THR A 37 -14.89 -5.02 -7.88
C THR A 37 -15.23 -3.76 -7.11
N TRP A 38 -14.24 -2.89 -6.93
CA TRP A 38 -14.39 -1.55 -6.39
C TRP A 38 -14.06 -0.52 -7.45
N TYR A 39 -14.88 0.52 -7.55
CA TYR A 39 -14.66 1.65 -8.45
C TYR A 39 -14.09 2.81 -7.66
N GLU A 40 -12.94 3.31 -8.11
CA GLU A 40 -12.27 4.40 -7.44
C GLU A 40 -13.02 5.72 -7.72
N GLN A 41 -13.57 6.34 -6.68
CA GLN A 41 -14.32 7.59 -6.79
C GLN A 41 -13.41 8.82 -6.73
N ALA A 42 -12.34 8.74 -5.93
CA ALA A 42 -11.37 9.82 -5.74
C ALA A 42 -10.02 9.23 -5.32
N ARG A 43 -8.94 9.98 -5.58
CA ARG A 43 -7.58 9.64 -5.13
C ARG A 43 -6.80 10.88 -4.71
N LEU A 44 -5.81 10.67 -3.87
CA LEU A 44 -4.70 11.62 -3.74
C LEU A 44 -3.78 11.53 -4.96
N PRO A 45 -3.15 12.64 -5.39
CA PRO A 45 -2.20 12.61 -6.50
C PRO A 45 -1.07 11.62 -6.26
N ASN A 46 -0.84 10.72 -7.23
CA ASN A 46 0.24 9.74 -7.18
C ASN A 46 0.82 9.50 -8.58
N SER A 47 2.06 9.04 -8.65
CA SER A 47 2.76 8.78 -9.91
C SER A 47 2.26 7.52 -10.64
N PHE A 48 1.78 6.52 -9.91
CA PHE A 48 1.40 5.21 -10.47
C PHE A 48 0.17 5.29 -11.38
N GLN A 49 -0.77 6.17 -11.05
CA GLN A 49 -2.02 6.31 -11.78
C GLN A 49 -2.13 7.65 -12.54
N ARG A 50 -1.02 8.39 -12.69
CA ARG A 50 -1.00 9.72 -13.35
C ARG A 50 -1.52 9.70 -14.80
N ASP A 51 -1.40 8.56 -15.48
CA ASP A 51 -1.81 8.37 -16.88
C ASP A 51 -3.18 7.67 -17.01
N CYS A 52 -3.86 7.38 -15.89
CA CYS A 52 -5.22 6.87 -15.91
C CYS A 52 -6.21 8.00 -16.18
N ALA A 53 -6.99 7.88 -17.25
CA ALA A 53 -7.99 8.85 -17.67
C ALA A 53 -9.39 8.54 -17.14
N SER A 54 -9.81 7.27 -17.14
CA SER A 54 -11.15 6.85 -16.68
C SER A 54 -11.20 5.39 -16.25
N ASP A 55 -12.39 4.95 -15.82
CA ASP A 55 -12.74 3.55 -15.53
C ASP A 55 -11.78 2.86 -14.56
N VAL A 56 -11.35 3.59 -13.52
CA VAL A 56 -10.39 3.08 -12.55
C VAL A 56 -11.10 2.16 -11.57
N ARG A 57 -10.61 0.92 -11.49
CA ARG A 57 -11.18 -0.11 -10.62
C ARG A 57 -10.10 -0.99 -10.00
N ALA A 58 -10.47 -1.62 -8.90
CA ALA A 58 -9.69 -2.63 -8.20
C ALA A 58 -10.55 -3.89 -8.02
N ASP A 59 -10.05 -5.02 -8.51
CA ASP A 59 -10.67 -6.32 -8.33
C ASP A 59 -9.92 -7.10 -7.24
N TYR A 60 -10.61 -7.40 -6.13
CA TYR A 60 -10.07 -8.15 -5.00
C TYR A 60 -10.58 -9.58 -5.01
N SER A 61 -9.67 -10.54 -4.87
CA SER A 61 -10.01 -11.96 -4.74
C SER A 61 -9.24 -12.61 -3.59
N VAL A 62 -9.96 -13.29 -2.71
CA VAL A 62 -9.35 -14.05 -1.60
C VAL A 62 -8.66 -15.28 -2.17
N GLN A 63 -7.43 -15.51 -1.72
CA GLN A 63 -6.58 -16.62 -2.12
C GLN A 63 -6.31 -17.55 -0.92
N PRO A 64 -5.82 -18.78 -1.17
CA PRO A 64 -5.39 -19.67 -0.09
C PRO A 64 -4.38 -18.99 0.85
N GLY A 65 -4.40 -19.36 2.13
CA GLY A 65 -3.52 -18.77 3.13
C GLY A 65 -3.87 -17.33 3.54
N ASN A 66 -5.13 -16.92 3.35
CA ASN A 66 -5.66 -15.61 3.74
C ASN A 66 -4.91 -14.43 3.10
N THR A 67 -4.45 -14.63 1.87
CA THR A 67 -3.89 -13.55 1.04
C THR A 67 -4.96 -13.02 0.10
N ILE A 68 -4.74 -11.83 -0.45
CA ILE A 68 -5.66 -11.17 -1.38
C ILE A 68 -4.90 -10.89 -2.66
N LYS A 69 -5.43 -11.34 -3.80
CA LYS A 69 -4.96 -10.85 -5.09
C LYS A 69 -5.71 -9.57 -5.43
N VAL A 70 -4.95 -8.54 -5.79
CA VAL A 70 -5.47 -7.23 -6.21
C VAL A 70 -5.13 -7.03 -7.68
N VAL A 71 -6.12 -6.65 -8.49
CA VAL A 71 -5.90 -6.22 -9.87
C VAL A 71 -6.44 -4.81 -10.03
N ASN A 72 -5.54 -3.84 -10.15
CA ASN A 72 -5.88 -2.46 -10.45
C ASN A 72 -5.88 -2.27 -11.97
N GLN A 73 -6.91 -1.61 -12.49
CA GLN A 73 -7.09 -1.37 -13.91
C GLN A 73 -7.62 0.04 -14.17
N CYS A 74 -7.23 0.65 -15.28
CA CYS A 74 -7.81 1.90 -15.76
C CYS A 74 -7.68 2.03 -17.28
N LYS A 75 -8.48 2.91 -17.90
CA LYS A 75 -8.27 3.36 -19.28
C LYS A 75 -7.35 4.58 -19.33
N GLN A 76 -6.46 4.60 -20.31
CA GLN A 76 -5.59 5.73 -20.62
C GLN A 76 -6.24 6.66 -21.66
N LYS A 77 -5.65 7.83 -21.91
CA LYS A 77 -6.22 8.84 -22.82
C LYS A 77 -6.32 8.38 -24.28
N ASP A 78 -5.46 7.46 -24.69
CA ASP A 78 -5.49 6.84 -26.02
C ASP A 78 -6.50 5.68 -26.12
N GLY A 79 -7.24 5.41 -25.03
CA GLY A 79 -8.21 4.32 -24.94
C GLY A 79 -7.61 2.96 -24.56
N SER A 80 -6.28 2.86 -24.46
CA SER A 80 -5.61 1.63 -24.03
C SER A 80 -5.87 1.33 -22.55
N GLU A 81 -5.70 0.07 -22.17
CA GLU A 81 -5.90 -0.39 -20.81
C GLU A 81 -4.57 -0.55 -20.09
N LYS A 82 -4.48 0.01 -18.87
CA LYS A 82 -3.35 -0.17 -17.98
C LYS A 82 -3.77 -1.02 -16.79
N THR A 83 -3.03 -2.10 -16.55
CA THR A 83 -3.31 -3.05 -15.47
C THR A 83 -2.09 -3.28 -14.58
N ALA A 84 -2.29 -3.39 -13.27
CA ALA A 84 -1.28 -3.70 -12.28
C ALA A 84 -1.80 -4.75 -11.30
N GLN A 85 -1.03 -5.83 -11.12
CA GLN A 85 -1.39 -6.93 -10.22
C GLN A 85 -0.53 -6.89 -8.95
N ALA A 86 -1.17 -7.15 -7.81
CA ALA A 86 -0.50 -7.27 -6.52
C ALA A 86 -1.02 -8.45 -5.69
N GLU A 87 -0.25 -8.77 -4.67
CA GLU A 87 -0.60 -9.68 -3.58
C GLU A 87 -0.62 -8.88 -2.27
N GLY A 88 -1.71 -9.00 -1.52
CA GLY A 88 -1.92 -8.48 -0.19
C GLY A 88 -1.86 -9.59 0.85
N ARG A 89 -1.28 -9.29 2.01
CA ARG A 89 -1.23 -10.16 3.19
C ARG A 89 -1.44 -9.36 4.47
N LEU A 90 -1.67 -10.03 5.58
CA LEU A 90 -1.69 -9.40 6.90
C LEU A 90 -0.38 -8.65 7.18
N ALA A 91 -0.48 -7.46 7.76
CA ALA A 91 0.69 -6.75 8.27
C ALA A 91 1.38 -7.58 9.36
N ALA A 92 2.72 -7.64 9.32
CA ALA A 92 3.50 -8.57 10.15
C ALA A 92 3.48 -8.26 11.66
N ASN A 93 2.97 -7.09 12.06
CA ASN A 93 3.14 -6.55 13.41
C ASN A 93 1.89 -6.66 14.30
N ASP A 94 0.78 -7.23 13.82
CA ASP A 94 -0.42 -7.41 14.65
C ASP A 94 -0.36 -8.75 15.41
N THR A 95 -0.66 -8.70 16.72
CA THR A 95 -0.69 -9.87 17.63
C THR A 95 -1.85 -10.82 17.36
N ALA A 96 -2.81 -10.40 16.52
CA ALA A 96 -3.94 -11.18 16.03
C ALA A 96 -4.20 -10.83 14.55
N PRO A 97 -4.82 -11.72 13.75
CA PRO A 97 -5.17 -11.43 12.36
C PRO A 97 -6.11 -10.22 12.26
N ASP A 98 -5.60 -9.06 11.84
CA ASP A 98 -6.36 -7.86 11.56
C ASP A 98 -6.40 -7.59 10.05
N PHE A 99 -7.47 -8.03 9.39
CA PHE A 99 -7.65 -7.84 7.95
C PHE A 99 -7.93 -6.39 7.54
N SER A 100 -7.95 -5.45 8.50
CA SER A 100 -8.01 -4.01 8.24
C SER A 100 -6.64 -3.37 8.01
N LYS A 101 -5.54 -4.10 8.27
CA LYS A 101 -4.17 -3.65 8.03
C LYS A 101 -3.43 -4.66 7.17
N LEU A 102 -3.00 -4.23 5.99
CA LEU A 102 -2.39 -5.10 5.01
C LEU A 102 -0.99 -4.63 4.65
N GLN A 103 -0.22 -5.57 4.13
CA GLN A 103 0.93 -5.28 3.31
C GLN A 103 0.65 -5.72 1.89
N VAL A 104 0.90 -4.85 0.92
CA VAL A 104 0.64 -5.10 -0.50
C VAL A 104 1.93 -4.99 -1.30
N ARG A 105 2.10 -5.90 -2.25
CA ARG A 105 3.27 -5.97 -3.12
C ARG A 105 2.87 -6.11 -4.58
N PHE A 106 3.41 -5.22 -5.41
CA PHE A 106 3.33 -5.27 -6.89
C PHE A 106 4.58 -5.90 -7.54
N ALA A 107 5.66 -6.15 -6.76
CA ALA A 107 6.87 -6.80 -7.24
C ALA A 107 6.66 -8.31 -7.50
N PRO A 108 7.49 -8.94 -8.37
CA PRO A 108 7.38 -10.36 -8.68
C PRO A 108 7.44 -11.28 -7.45
N LYS A 109 6.79 -12.45 -7.54
CA LYS A 109 6.66 -13.41 -6.43
C LYS A 109 8.00 -13.79 -5.79
N TRP A 110 9.03 -14.01 -6.60
CA TRP A 110 10.37 -14.39 -6.14
C TRP A 110 11.06 -13.31 -5.27
N MET A 111 10.55 -12.08 -5.27
CA MET A 111 11.03 -10.98 -4.45
C MET A 111 10.30 -10.85 -3.10
N SER A 112 9.39 -11.79 -2.74
CA SER A 112 8.60 -11.75 -1.49
C SER A 112 9.44 -11.60 -0.22
N TRP A 113 10.69 -12.07 -0.25
CA TRP A 113 11.60 -12.09 0.90
C TRP A 113 12.22 -10.73 1.22
N LEU A 114 12.13 -9.75 0.31
CA LEU A 114 12.62 -8.39 0.55
C LEU A 114 11.53 -7.57 1.25
N PRO A 115 11.77 -7.04 2.47
CA PRO A 115 10.76 -6.22 3.16
C PRO A 115 10.38 -4.95 2.37
N MET A 116 11.33 -4.36 1.64
CA MET A 116 11.14 -3.10 0.91
C MET A 116 10.13 -3.15 -0.25
N VAL A 117 9.70 -4.34 -0.70
CA VAL A 117 8.70 -4.45 -1.76
C VAL A 117 7.27 -4.54 -1.24
N TRP A 118 7.10 -4.60 0.07
CA TRP A 118 5.82 -4.57 0.75
C TRP A 118 5.54 -3.14 1.20
N GLY A 119 4.44 -2.57 0.71
CA GLY A 119 3.91 -1.30 1.22
C GLY A 119 2.83 -1.56 2.26
N ASP A 120 2.73 -0.72 3.27
CA ASP A 120 1.64 -0.76 4.26
C ASP A 120 0.37 -0.14 3.67
N TYR A 121 -0.76 -0.81 3.87
CA TYR A 121 -2.09 -0.45 3.36
C TYR A 121 -3.15 -0.57 4.45
#